data_AF-A0A945I0Z5-F1
#
_entry.id   AF-A0A945I0Z5-F1
#
_cell.length_a   1.000
_cell.length_b   1.000
_cell.length_c   1.000
_cell.angle_alpha   90.00
_cell.angle_beta   90.00
_cell.angle_gamma   90.00
#
_symmetry.space_group_name_H-M   'P 1'
#
loop_
_entity.id
_entity.type
_entity.pdbx_description
1 polymer ?
#
loop_
_entity_poly.entity_id
_entity_poly.type
_entity_poly.pdbx_seq_one_letter_code
_entity_poly.pdbx_strand_id
1 'polypeptide(L)'
;MTKLLNENTAVKIYDIHKDEKDYTNILNESMPEYLDSAKKEKLISDETFVLVGYSRNNSNIEWYKKEGKYNFRMDDDKESLSLETNVANVKYLLLREPRKDIANKIFKLKSKGPKVIQGKLLPDGYITKKLKDYYLVIDIEKEESMDFNGESFNVKELENYKTIKSKNNHMAAAGIPFAVTVTELMKTKVKNEST
;
A
#
# COMPACT_ATOMS: atom_id res chain seq x y z
N MET A 1 34.82 -10.27 -27.97
CA MET A 1 33.38 -10.04 -27.78
C MET A 1 33.19 -9.03 -26.68
N THR A 2 32.49 -7.96 -27.02
CA THR A 2 32.43 -6.68 -26.29
C THR A 2 31.62 -6.79 -25.01
N LYS A 3 32.14 -6.12 -23.98
CA LYS A 3 31.62 -5.94 -22.63
C LYS A 3 30.39 -5.02 -22.69
N LEU A 4 29.22 -5.50 -22.29
CA LEU A 4 28.05 -4.65 -21.98
C LEU A 4 27.80 -4.73 -20.48
N LEU A 5 28.52 -3.89 -19.74
CA LEU A 5 28.28 -3.63 -18.33
C LEU A 5 27.36 -2.41 -18.26
N ASN A 6 26.13 -2.64 -17.79
CA ASN A 6 25.05 -1.68 -17.56
C ASN A 6 25.50 -0.22 -17.29
N GLU A 7 25.30 0.63 -18.29
CA GLU A 7 25.54 2.08 -18.22
C GLU A 7 24.61 2.78 -17.19
N ASN A 8 23.45 2.18 -16.88
CA ASN A 8 22.48 2.74 -15.94
C ASN A 8 22.93 2.75 -14.47
N THR A 9 23.85 1.86 -14.07
CA THR A 9 24.40 1.86 -12.70
C THR A 9 25.43 2.95 -12.49
N ALA A 10 26.19 3.32 -13.52
CA ALA A 10 27.22 4.36 -13.41
C ALA A 10 26.60 5.76 -13.30
N VAL A 11 25.55 6.04 -14.06
CA VAL A 11 24.88 7.36 -14.05
C VAL A 11 24.32 7.70 -12.66
N LYS A 12 23.70 6.73 -11.97
CA LYS A 12 23.19 6.95 -10.60
C LYS A 12 24.29 7.24 -9.57
N ILE A 13 25.52 6.78 -9.78
CA ILE A 13 26.63 7.03 -8.83
C ILE A 13 27.12 8.48 -8.94
N TYR A 14 27.10 9.07 -10.14
CA TYR A 14 27.56 10.45 -10.34
C TYR A 14 26.63 11.49 -9.70
N ASP A 15 25.31 11.26 -9.72
CA ASP A 15 24.34 12.21 -9.15
C ASP A 15 24.31 12.21 -7.62
N ILE A 16 24.83 11.17 -6.95
CA ILE A 16 24.85 11.08 -5.47
C ILE A 16 25.95 11.96 -4.85
N HIS A 17 26.92 12.44 -5.65
CA HIS A 17 28.09 13.17 -5.14
C HIS A 17 28.06 14.69 -5.37
N LYS A 18 26.93 15.26 -5.81
CA LYS A 18 26.89 16.69 -6.18
C LYS A 18 26.24 17.63 -5.16
N ASP A 19 25.56 17.11 -4.15
CA ASP A 19 24.94 17.94 -3.11
C ASP A 19 25.66 17.73 -1.77
N GLU A 20 26.23 18.82 -1.25
CA GLU A 20 26.81 18.88 0.09
C GLU A 20 25.74 18.48 1.13
N LYS A 21 25.97 17.36 1.81
CA LYS A 21 25.04 16.85 2.83
C LYS A 21 25.09 17.73 4.07
N ASP A 22 23.97 18.39 4.37
CA ASP A 22 23.67 18.96 5.68
C ASP A 22 23.54 17.80 6.70
N TYR A 23 24.51 17.69 7.61
CA TYR A 23 24.69 16.54 8.52
C TYR A 23 23.73 16.53 9.73
N THR A 24 22.65 17.33 9.71
CA THR A 24 21.79 17.53 10.90
C THR A 24 20.65 16.52 11.07
N ASN A 25 20.50 15.54 10.17
CA ASN A 25 19.36 14.60 10.22
C ASN A 25 19.77 13.14 9.97
N ILE A 26 20.69 12.62 10.78
CA ILE A 26 21.03 11.20 10.78
C ILE A 26 19.91 10.43 11.50
N LEU A 27 18.86 10.08 10.76
CA LEU A 27 17.93 9.01 11.13
C LEU A 27 18.73 7.70 11.15
N ASN A 28 19.14 7.29 12.36
CA ASN A 28 20.08 6.19 12.60
C ASN A 28 19.38 4.82 12.76
N GLU A 29 18.27 4.60 12.06
CA GLU A 29 17.67 3.27 11.96
C GLU A 29 18.04 2.67 10.60
N SER A 30 18.78 1.56 10.60
CA SER A 30 19.01 0.77 9.41
C SER A 30 17.66 0.31 8.87
N MET A 31 17.20 0.93 7.78
CA MET A 31 15.99 0.51 7.09
C MET A 31 16.15 -0.97 6.73
N PRO A 32 15.22 -1.86 7.11
CA PRO A 32 15.31 -3.26 6.76
C PRO A 32 15.48 -3.38 5.25
N GLU A 33 16.49 -4.14 4.83
CA GLU A 33 16.55 -4.61 3.46
C GLU A 33 15.41 -5.62 3.30
N TYR A 34 14.27 -5.17 2.79
CA TYR A 34 13.09 -6.03 2.70
C TYR A 34 13.36 -7.11 1.65
N LEU A 35 13.28 -8.35 2.10
CA LEU A 35 13.23 -9.50 1.22
C LEU A 35 11.77 -9.87 1.04
N ASP A 36 11.34 -10.05 -0.20
CA ASP A 36 10.12 -10.83 -0.43
C ASP A 36 10.37 -12.23 0.10
N SER A 37 9.80 -12.58 1.27
CA SER A 37 10.09 -13.85 1.94
C SER A 37 9.77 -15.08 1.07
N ALA A 38 8.83 -14.93 0.13
CA ALA A 38 8.41 -16.00 -0.76
C ALA A 38 9.36 -16.19 -1.95
N LYS A 39 9.90 -15.09 -2.50
CA LYS A 39 10.75 -15.11 -3.71
C LYS A 39 12.24 -14.90 -3.44
N LYS A 40 12.59 -14.53 -2.19
CA LYS A 40 13.93 -14.09 -1.78
C LYS A 40 14.48 -12.96 -2.66
N GLU A 41 13.59 -12.12 -3.19
CA GLU A 41 13.95 -10.96 -4.02
C GLU A 41 14.22 -9.75 -3.13
N LYS A 42 15.27 -9.00 -3.43
CA LYS A 42 15.58 -7.72 -2.79
C LYS A 42 14.53 -6.67 -3.20
N LEU A 43 13.84 -6.11 -2.22
CA LEU A 43 12.90 -5.02 -2.43
C LEU A 43 13.63 -3.68 -2.28
N ILE A 44 13.45 -2.80 -3.26
CA ILE A 44 13.90 -1.42 -3.16
C ILE A 44 12.77 -0.66 -2.46
N SER A 45 12.94 -0.37 -1.17
CA SER A 45 11.89 0.17 -0.29
C SER A 45 11.27 1.47 -0.79
N ASP A 46 12.08 2.33 -1.42
CA ASP A 46 11.65 3.62 -1.99
C ASP A 46 10.94 3.47 -3.34
N GLU A 47 11.06 2.32 -4.00
CA GLU A 47 10.42 2.04 -5.30
C GLU A 47 9.30 0.98 -5.17
N THR A 48 9.09 0.44 -3.96
CA THR A 48 8.05 -0.54 -3.66
C THR A 48 6.88 0.13 -2.95
N PHE A 49 5.68 -0.01 -3.51
CA PHE A 49 4.50 0.67 -2.99
C PHE A 49 3.58 -0.27 -2.19
N VAL A 50 2.99 0.30 -1.15
CA VAL A 50 1.90 -0.25 -0.35
C VAL A 50 0.66 0.58 -0.62
N LEU A 51 -0.39 -0.09 -1.07
CA LEU A 51 -1.70 0.49 -1.25
C LEU A 51 -2.44 0.49 0.08
N VAL A 52 -2.84 1.66 0.56
CA VAL A 52 -3.60 1.81 1.78
C VAL A 52 -5.09 1.80 1.44
N GLY A 53 -5.74 0.68 1.74
CA GLY A 53 -7.16 0.45 1.53
C GLY A 53 -7.99 0.66 2.81
N TYR A 54 -9.30 0.57 2.65
CA TYR A 54 -10.27 0.61 3.74
C TYR A 54 -11.24 -0.57 3.65
N SER A 55 -11.50 -1.20 4.80
CA SER A 55 -12.59 -2.16 4.96
C SER A 55 -13.68 -1.57 5.83
N ARG A 56 -14.93 -1.70 5.38
CA ARG A 56 -16.10 -1.17 6.10
C ARG A 56 -16.46 -1.99 7.34
N ASN A 57 -16.15 -3.28 7.35
CA ASN A 57 -16.42 -4.17 8.46
C ASN A 57 -15.55 -5.43 8.37
N ASN A 58 -15.53 -6.20 9.45
CA ASN A 58 -14.74 -7.43 9.53
C ASN A 58 -15.24 -8.49 8.56
N SER A 59 -16.54 -8.57 8.28
CA SER A 59 -17.07 -9.53 7.31
C SER A 59 -16.54 -9.30 5.90
N ASN A 60 -16.27 -8.05 5.51
CA ASN A 60 -15.60 -7.76 4.24
C ASN A 60 -14.14 -8.23 4.25
N ILE A 61 -13.44 -8.15 5.39
CA ILE A 61 -12.05 -8.66 5.53
C ILE A 61 -12.02 -10.18 5.35
N GLU A 62 -12.94 -10.89 5.99
CA GLU A 62 -13.06 -12.34 5.83
C GLU A 62 -13.38 -12.72 4.38
N TRP A 63 -14.21 -11.94 3.70
CA TRP A 63 -14.46 -12.12 2.27
C TRP A 63 -13.18 -11.88 1.43
N TYR A 64 -12.41 -10.83 1.73
CA TYR A 64 -11.14 -10.56 1.03
C TYR A 64 -10.16 -11.73 1.14
N LYS A 65 -10.03 -12.29 2.36
CA LYS A 65 -9.20 -13.47 2.62
C LYS A 65 -9.72 -14.71 1.89
N LYS A 66 -11.02 -14.99 1.99
CA LYS A 66 -11.64 -16.16 1.37
C LYS A 66 -11.47 -16.15 -0.16
N GLU A 67 -11.81 -15.03 -0.79
CA GLU A 67 -11.79 -14.88 -2.25
C GLU A 67 -10.39 -14.58 -2.79
N GLY A 68 -9.48 -14.07 -1.96
CA GLY A 68 -8.16 -13.60 -2.39
C GLY A 68 -8.27 -12.38 -3.30
N LYS A 69 -9.19 -11.46 -2.97
CA LYS A 69 -9.50 -10.26 -3.76
C LYS A 69 -9.73 -9.06 -2.86
N TYR A 70 -9.44 -7.88 -3.37
CA TYR A 70 -9.84 -6.62 -2.73
C TYR A 70 -10.45 -5.68 -3.76
N ASN A 71 -11.47 -4.91 -3.37
CA ASN A 71 -12.19 -4.03 -4.28
C ASN A 71 -12.27 -2.58 -3.78
N PHE A 72 -11.96 -1.67 -4.70
CA PHE A 72 -12.12 -0.22 -4.54
C PHE A 72 -13.42 0.21 -5.20
N ARG A 73 -14.08 1.19 -4.59
CA ARG A 73 -15.19 1.89 -5.25
C ARG A 73 -14.61 2.82 -6.31
N MET A 74 -15.12 2.72 -7.53
CA MET A 74 -14.95 3.76 -8.54
C MET A 74 -16.16 4.68 -8.36
N ASP A 75 -16.03 5.76 -7.59
CA ASP A 75 -17.08 6.79 -7.54
C ASP A 75 -16.74 7.86 -8.60
N ASP A 76 -17.75 8.29 -9.37
CA ASP A 76 -17.58 9.01 -10.64
C ASP A 76 -17.16 10.50 -10.51
N ASP A 77 -17.09 11.09 -9.32
CA ASP A 77 -16.91 12.56 -9.21
C ASP A 77 -15.89 13.05 -8.17
N LYS A 78 -15.29 12.18 -7.34
CA LYS A 78 -14.31 12.62 -6.33
C LYS A 78 -13.16 11.66 -6.20
N GLU A 79 -12.02 12.08 -6.74
CA GLU A 79 -10.71 11.51 -6.49
C GLU A 79 -10.71 9.98 -6.68
N SER A 80 -11.16 9.54 -7.86
CA SER A 80 -10.84 8.21 -8.39
C SER A 80 -9.38 7.92 -8.09
N LEU A 81 -9.05 6.71 -7.61
CA LEU A 81 -7.67 6.26 -7.44
C LEU A 81 -6.89 6.73 -8.67
N SER A 82 -6.10 7.80 -8.52
CA SER A 82 -5.25 8.27 -9.60
C SER A 82 -4.32 7.11 -9.82
N LEU A 83 -4.56 6.36 -10.91
CA LEU A 83 -3.65 5.33 -11.41
C LEU A 83 -2.41 6.05 -11.97
N GLU A 84 -1.85 6.97 -11.17
CA GLU A 84 -0.52 7.49 -11.35
C GLU A 84 0.42 6.31 -11.49
N THR A 85 1.44 6.50 -12.31
CA THR A 85 2.47 5.53 -12.71
C THR A 85 3.05 4.70 -11.56
N ASN A 86 2.91 5.17 -10.32
CA ASN A 86 3.28 4.50 -9.07
C ASN A 86 2.46 3.23 -8.75
N VAL A 87 1.24 3.09 -9.28
CA VAL A 87 0.38 1.91 -9.04
C VAL A 87 0.95 0.64 -9.69
N ALA A 88 1.77 0.76 -10.74
CA ALA A 88 2.40 -0.38 -11.40
C ALA A 88 3.36 -1.16 -10.47
N ASN A 89 3.93 -0.50 -9.46
CA ASN A 89 4.88 -1.09 -8.50
C ASN A 89 4.25 -1.37 -7.13
N VAL A 90 2.93 -1.38 -7.02
CA VAL A 90 2.25 -1.78 -5.78
C VAL A 90 2.43 -3.27 -5.58
N LYS A 91 3.10 -3.65 -4.49
CA LYS A 91 3.30 -5.05 -4.09
C LYS A 91 2.44 -5.46 -2.91
N TYR A 92 1.99 -4.50 -2.09
CA TYR A 92 1.24 -4.79 -0.86
C TYR A 92 -0.03 -3.96 -0.74
N LEU A 93 -0.99 -4.49 0.02
CA LEU A 93 -2.22 -3.83 0.45
C LEU A 93 -2.24 -3.80 1.97
N LEU A 94 -2.25 -2.60 2.56
CA LEU A 94 -2.54 -2.40 3.99
C LEU A 94 -4.02 -2.07 4.16
N LEU A 95 -4.75 -2.88 4.92
CA LEU A 95 -6.17 -2.65 5.19
C LEU A 95 -6.40 -1.90 6.49
N ARG A 96 -7.07 -0.76 6.38
CA ARG A 96 -7.60 -0.01 7.53
C ARG A 96 -8.97 -0.52 7.91
N GLU A 97 -9.19 -0.60 9.21
CA GLU A 97 -10.48 -0.95 9.79
C GLU A 97 -11.27 0.29 10.22
N PRO A 98 -12.60 0.20 10.36
CA PRO A 98 -13.41 1.31 10.82
C PRO A 98 -12.98 1.76 12.21
N ARG A 99 -12.84 3.08 12.41
CA ARG A 99 -12.50 3.71 13.69
C ARG A 99 -11.15 3.27 14.28
N LYS A 100 -10.28 2.65 13.46
CA LYS A 100 -8.91 2.34 13.84
C LYS A 100 -7.94 3.20 13.04
N ASP A 101 -7.03 3.83 13.76
CA ASP A 101 -5.94 4.62 13.17
C ASP A 101 -4.69 3.76 12.93
N ILE A 102 -4.57 2.70 13.73
CA ILE A 102 -3.54 1.69 13.62
C ILE A 102 -4.05 0.57 12.71
N ALA A 103 -3.24 0.21 11.73
CA ALA A 103 -3.49 -0.90 10.82
C ALA A 103 -2.31 -1.87 10.82
N ASN A 104 -2.60 -3.17 10.76
CA ASN A 104 -1.60 -4.24 10.75
C ASN A 104 -1.93 -5.36 9.75
N LYS A 105 -3.03 -5.23 9.01
CA LYS A 105 -3.48 -6.24 8.05
C LYS A 105 -2.88 -5.97 6.69
N ILE A 106 -1.76 -6.63 6.40
CA ILE A 106 -1.04 -6.47 5.14
C ILE A 106 -1.21 -7.72 4.28
N PHE A 107 -1.47 -7.55 2.99
CA PHE A 107 -1.59 -8.63 2.02
C PHE A 107 -0.67 -8.36 0.83
N LYS A 108 -0.07 -9.40 0.25
CA LYS A 108 0.62 -9.28 -1.03
C LYS A 108 -0.37 -9.19 -2.18
N LEU A 109 -0.10 -8.31 -3.14
CA LEU A 109 -0.82 -8.28 -4.41
C LEU A 109 -0.29 -9.39 -5.32
N LYS A 110 -1.20 -10.00 -6.08
CA LYS A 110 -0.83 -10.87 -7.20
C LYS A 110 -0.60 -9.99 -8.43
N SER A 111 0.38 -10.33 -9.26
CA SER A 111 0.85 -9.53 -10.41
C SER A 111 -0.17 -9.33 -11.55
N LYS A 112 -1.39 -9.85 -11.39
CA LYS A 112 -2.50 -9.62 -12.33
C LYS A 112 -3.10 -8.27 -11.95
N GLY A 113 -2.75 -7.23 -12.70
CA GLY A 113 -3.21 -5.86 -12.48
C GLY A 113 -4.74 -5.73 -12.30
N PRO A 114 -5.22 -4.53 -11.93
CA PRO A 114 -6.60 -4.33 -11.52
C PRO A 114 -7.60 -4.63 -12.66
N LYS A 115 -8.80 -5.11 -12.28
CA LYS A 115 -9.92 -5.40 -13.19
C LYS A 115 -11.14 -4.58 -12.80
N VAL A 116 -11.82 -4.01 -13.78
CA VAL A 116 -13.13 -3.39 -13.55
C VAL A 116 -14.19 -4.49 -13.51
N ILE A 117 -14.99 -4.53 -12.44
CA ILE A 117 -16.08 -5.49 -12.24
C ILE A 117 -17.36 -4.71 -11.91
N GLN A 118 -18.48 -5.09 -12.53
CA GLN A 118 -19.78 -4.55 -12.16
C GLN A 118 -20.16 -4.97 -10.74
N GLY A 119 -20.74 -4.08 -9.94
CA GLY A 119 -21.07 -4.38 -8.54
C GLY A 119 -21.96 -5.60 -8.36
N LYS A 120 -22.93 -5.80 -9.27
CA LYS A 120 -23.79 -6.99 -9.30
C LYS A 120 -23.06 -8.30 -9.58
N LEU A 121 -21.84 -8.22 -10.10
CA LEU A 121 -20.96 -9.36 -10.42
C LEU A 121 -19.85 -9.54 -9.38
N LEU A 122 -19.84 -8.76 -8.29
CA LEU A 122 -18.93 -9.07 -7.19
C LEU A 122 -19.26 -10.46 -6.65
N PRO A 123 -18.23 -11.31 -6.41
CA PRO A 123 -18.44 -12.68 -5.95
C PRO A 123 -19.35 -12.76 -4.71
N ASP A 124 -20.10 -13.86 -4.61
CA ASP A 124 -21.06 -14.10 -3.54
C ASP A 124 -20.44 -13.83 -2.15
N GLY A 125 -21.19 -13.12 -1.30
CA GLY A 125 -20.78 -12.82 0.07
C GLY A 125 -20.11 -11.46 0.29
N TYR A 126 -19.95 -10.60 -0.73
CA TYR A 126 -19.52 -9.22 -0.49
C TYR A 126 -20.61 -8.43 0.25
N ILE A 127 -20.40 -8.23 1.55
CA ILE A 127 -21.44 -7.68 2.43
C ILE A 127 -21.49 -6.14 2.30
N THR A 128 -22.35 -5.64 1.43
CA THR A 128 -22.77 -4.24 1.44
C THR A 128 -24.24 -4.07 1.07
N LYS A 129 -24.96 -3.22 1.81
CA LYS A 129 -26.40 -2.96 1.57
C LYS A 129 -26.68 -2.13 0.30
N LYS A 130 -25.65 -1.46 -0.23
CA LYS A 130 -25.74 -0.57 -1.42
C LYS A 130 -24.49 -0.77 -2.27
N LEU A 131 -24.58 -1.65 -3.25
CA LEU A 131 -23.53 -1.85 -4.25
C LEU A 131 -23.43 -0.61 -5.16
N LYS A 132 -22.22 -0.32 -5.60
CA LYS A 132 -21.93 0.66 -6.67
C LYS A 132 -21.96 -0.04 -8.02
N ASP A 133 -22.10 0.71 -9.10
CA ASP A 133 -22.22 0.14 -10.44
C ASP A 133 -20.94 -0.56 -10.87
N TYR A 134 -19.78 0.03 -10.54
CA TYR A 134 -18.48 -0.51 -10.86
C TYR A 134 -17.50 -0.46 -9.69
N TYR A 135 -16.61 -1.45 -9.68
CA TYR A 135 -15.53 -1.58 -8.73
C TYR A 135 -14.24 -1.89 -9.48
N LEU A 136 -13.13 -1.37 -8.98
CA LEU A 136 -11.81 -1.82 -9.36
C LEU A 136 -11.43 -2.96 -8.41
N VAL A 137 -11.08 -4.13 -8.94
CA VAL A 137 -10.77 -5.33 -8.16
C VAL A 137 -9.34 -5.79 -8.44
N ILE A 138 -8.58 -6.00 -7.39
CA ILE A 138 -7.22 -6.55 -7.44
C ILE A 138 -7.20 -7.94 -6.80
N ASP A 139 -6.32 -8.79 -7.30
CA ASP A 139 -6.08 -10.11 -6.72
C ASP A 139 -5.03 -9.96 -5.60
N ILE A 140 -5.29 -10.55 -4.42
CA ILE A 140 -4.38 -10.58 -3.27
C ILE A 140 -4.11 -12.01 -2.83
N GLU A 141 -3.03 -12.21 -2.09
CA GLU A 141 -2.83 -13.43 -1.31
C GLU A 141 -3.91 -13.55 -0.23
N LYS A 142 -4.30 -14.79 0.10
CA LYS A 142 -5.37 -15.06 1.07
C LYS A 142 -4.88 -14.91 2.51
N GLU A 143 -3.59 -15.09 2.71
CA GLU A 143 -2.91 -14.97 4.00
C GLU A 143 -2.29 -13.58 4.16
N GLU A 144 -2.18 -13.12 5.41
CA GLU A 144 -1.53 -11.85 5.73
C GLU A 144 -0.01 -12.01 5.52
N SER A 145 0.63 -10.99 4.94
CA SER A 145 2.06 -11.00 4.61
C SER A 145 2.93 -11.02 5.87
N MET A 146 3.88 -11.94 5.92
CA MET A 146 4.88 -12.01 6.99
C MET A 146 6.08 -11.07 6.76
N ASP A 147 6.21 -10.44 5.59
CA ASP A 147 7.35 -9.57 5.24
C ASP A 147 7.50 -8.34 6.16
N PHE A 148 6.43 -8.00 6.88
CA PHE A 148 6.40 -6.92 7.85
C PHE A 148 6.42 -7.42 9.29
N ASN A 149 6.74 -8.70 9.56
CA ASN A 149 6.85 -9.27 10.91
C ASN A 149 5.65 -8.99 11.86
N GLY A 150 4.44 -8.82 11.32
CA GLY A 150 3.24 -8.49 12.10
C GLY A 150 3.23 -7.06 12.68
N GLU A 151 4.07 -6.17 12.16
CA GLU A 151 4.17 -4.78 12.60
C GLU A 151 2.87 -3.99 12.37
N SER A 152 2.67 -2.98 13.21
CA SER A 152 1.50 -2.11 13.18
C SER A 152 1.88 -0.68 12.82
N PHE A 153 1.03 -0.01 12.05
CA PHE A 153 1.33 1.29 11.45
C PHE A 153 0.26 2.32 11.79
N ASN A 154 0.68 3.50 12.24
CA ASN A 154 -0.21 4.62 12.51
C ASN A 154 -0.51 5.39 11.21
N VAL A 155 -1.60 5.03 10.54
CA VAL A 155 -1.97 5.61 9.24
C VAL A 155 -2.27 7.11 9.34
N LYS A 156 -2.64 7.62 10.53
CA LYS A 156 -2.86 9.06 10.72
C LYS A 156 -1.61 9.91 10.47
N GLU A 157 -0.43 9.32 10.59
CA GLU A 157 0.85 10.01 10.40
C GLU A 157 1.25 10.15 8.94
N LEU A 158 0.63 9.36 8.04
CA LEU A 158 0.87 9.42 6.60
C LEU A 158 0.36 10.74 6.00
N GLU A 159 1.19 11.42 5.22
CA GLU A 159 0.88 12.74 4.68
C GLU A 159 -0.31 12.72 3.70
N ASN A 160 -0.41 11.67 2.88
CA ASN A 160 -1.54 11.43 2.00
C ASN A 160 -2.85 11.33 2.79
N TYR A 161 -2.83 10.65 3.94
CA TYR A 161 -4.01 10.53 4.78
C TYR A 161 -4.43 11.88 5.38
N LYS A 162 -3.47 12.67 5.88
CA LYS A 162 -3.73 14.03 6.39
C LYS A 162 -4.32 14.93 5.30
N THR A 163 -3.76 14.86 4.09
CA THR A 163 -4.24 15.62 2.92
C THR A 163 -5.66 15.21 2.52
N ILE A 164 -5.95 13.90 2.45
CA ILE A 164 -7.29 13.40 2.16
C ILE A 164 -8.29 13.86 3.22
N LYS A 165 -7.90 13.80 4.50
CA LYS A 165 -8.75 14.20 5.63
C LYS A 165 -9.02 15.71 5.68
N SER A 166 -8.08 16.56 5.25
CA SER A 166 -8.29 18.02 5.24
C SER A 166 -9.25 18.46 4.13
N LYS A 167 -9.31 17.73 3.01
CA LYS A 167 -10.16 18.04 1.85
C LYS A 167 -11.54 17.40 1.90
N ASN A 168 -11.75 16.39 2.74
CA ASN A 168 -12.94 15.56 2.75
C ASN A 168 -13.56 15.45 4.14
N ASN A 169 -14.87 15.23 4.21
CA ASN A 169 -15.50 14.86 5.48
C ASN A 169 -14.97 13.49 5.98
N HIS A 170 -15.12 13.22 7.28
CA HIS A 170 -14.56 12.03 7.92
C HIS A 170 -15.02 10.70 7.27
N MET A 171 -16.22 10.64 6.72
CA MET A 171 -16.76 9.42 6.10
C MET A 171 -16.17 9.19 4.71
N ALA A 172 -16.02 10.24 3.91
CA ALA A 172 -15.42 10.18 2.58
C ALA A 172 -13.91 9.90 2.67
N ALA A 173 -13.19 10.60 3.56
CA ALA A 173 -11.76 10.43 3.77
C ALA A 173 -11.37 8.98 4.16
N ALA A 174 -12.23 8.30 4.91
CA ALA A 174 -11.99 6.91 5.27
C ALA A 174 -12.04 5.96 4.06
N GLY A 175 -12.83 6.26 3.03
CA GLY A 175 -13.02 5.39 1.86
C GLY A 175 -12.05 5.60 0.71
N ILE A 176 -11.27 6.70 0.70
CA ILE A 176 -10.37 7.05 -0.40
C ILE A 176 -9.06 6.25 -0.24
N PRO A 177 -8.72 5.37 -1.21
CA PRO A 177 -7.46 4.65 -1.21
C PRO A 177 -6.32 5.55 -1.67
N PHE A 178 -5.09 5.25 -1.22
CA PHE A 178 -3.88 5.94 -1.68
C PHE A 178 -2.67 5.02 -1.58
N ALA A 179 -1.63 5.29 -2.36
CA ALA A 179 -0.37 4.55 -2.32
C ALA A 179 0.70 5.31 -1.52
N VAL A 180 1.55 4.57 -0.82
CA VAL A 180 2.76 5.06 -0.14
C VAL A 180 3.91 4.10 -0.43
N THR A 181 5.14 4.56 -0.33
CA THR A 181 6.32 3.68 -0.37
C THR A 181 6.41 2.85 0.92
N VAL A 182 7.12 1.72 0.86
CA VAL A 182 7.44 0.95 2.07
C VAL A 182 8.19 1.82 3.08
N THR A 183 9.12 2.67 2.61
CA THR A 183 9.87 3.60 3.46
C THR A 183 8.97 4.56 4.22
N GLU A 184 8.01 5.20 3.55
CA GLU A 184 7.05 6.09 4.19
C GLU A 184 6.18 5.37 5.21
N LEU A 185 5.73 4.16 4.88
CA LEU A 185 4.93 3.35 5.79
C LEU A 185 5.71 3.04 7.07
N MET A 186 6.97 2.65 6.95
CA MET A 186 7.80 2.23 8.08
C MET A 186 8.11 3.35 9.06
N LYS A 187 8.15 4.60 8.60
CA LYS A 187 8.27 5.77 9.48
C LYS A 187 7.09 5.93 10.45
N THR A 188 5.95 5.30 10.13
CA THR A 188 4.73 5.33 10.97
C THR A 188 4.56 4.07 11.83
N LYS A 189 5.58 3.20 11.89
CA LYS A 189 5.56 1.98 12.70
C LYS A 189 5.35 2.36 14.18
N VAL A 190 4.36 1.73 14.81
CA VAL A 190 4.09 1.88 16.24
C VAL A 190 5.22 1.18 17.00
N LYS A 191 5.90 1.91 17.88
CA LYS A 191 6.90 1.31 18.78
C LYS A 191 6.15 0.50 19.84
N ASN A 192 6.42 -0.80 19.92
CA ASN A 192 5.98 -1.59 21.06
C ASN A 192 6.78 -1.11 22.28
N GLU A 193 6.12 -0.49 23.25
CA GLU A 193 6.73 -0.32 24.57
C GLU A 193 6.97 -1.72 25.12
N SER A 194 8.25 -2.09 25.25
CA SER A 194 8.64 -3.35 25.87
C SER A 194 8.19 -3.29 27.33
N THR A 195 7.19 -4.09 27.67
CA THR A 195 6.76 -4.29 29.06
C THR A 195 7.69 -5.28 29.74
#